data_AF-X1JVG8-F1
#
_entry.id   AF-X1JVG8-F1
#
_cell.length_a   1.000
_cell.length_b   1.000
_cell.length_c   1.000
_cell.angle_alpha   90.00
_cell.angle_beta   90.00
_cell.angle_gamma   90.00
#
_symmetry.space_group_name_H-M   'P 1'
#
loop_
_entity.id
_entity.type
_entity.pdbx_description
1 polymer ?
#
loop_
_entity_poly.entity_id
_entity_poly.type
_entity_poly.pdbx_seq_one_letter_code
_entity_poly.pdbx_strand_id
1 'polypeptide(L)'
;GEPITVPSLDMVFGCYYLTVIKAGARGEGKIFSNFDEAKLAYELGIIDLCAEIEVQGGDKQGERIKTTVGRILFNDALPPQLRFYNEVVDKAVLRTLVSDCIRLLGNETTAAVLDNLKQLGFSYATKSGISIAMNDIIEPPGKAKLLKEADKLVSMAEDQFNRGFITEDERYESVVQVWMETTDKVTEDVSQSLDRYGGIYMMATSGAKGNISQIRQLAGMRGLMTDPSGKIMDFPIRSSFREGLSPMEYFISTHGARKGLADTALR
;
A
#
# COMPACT_ATOMS: atom_id res chain seq x y z
N GLY A 1 -19.26 -1.23 17.92
CA GLY A 1 -19.77 -2.44 17.27
C GLY A 1 -19.01 -2.75 15.99
N GLU A 2 -17.71 -2.47 15.93
CA GLU A 2 -16.88 -2.92 14.80
C GLU A 2 -16.43 -4.37 15.05
N PRO A 3 -16.38 -5.21 14.01
CA PRO A 3 -15.90 -6.58 14.15
C PRO A 3 -14.42 -6.64 14.50
N ILE A 4 -14.07 -7.47 15.48
CA ILE A 4 -12.67 -7.73 15.87
C ILE A 4 -12.03 -8.78 14.95
N THR A 5 -12.84 -9.67 14.40
CA THR A 5 -12.43 -10.83 13.57
C THR A 5 -12.28 -10.47 12.10
N VAL A 6 -11.67 -9.33 11.78
CA VAL A 6 -11.41 -8.93 10.38
C VAL A 6 -10.15 -9.66 9.89
N PRO A 7 -10.14 -10.23 8.67
CA PRO A 7 -8.94 -10.79 8.08
C PRO A 7 -7.76 -9.80 8.12
N SER A 8 -6.55 -10.32 8.32
CA SER A 8 -5.34 -9.49 8.44
C SER A 8 -4.17 -10.08 7.66
N LEU A 9 -3.17 -9.24 7.39
CA LEU A 9 -1.92 -9.63 6.74
C LEU A 9 -2.18 -10.40 5.43
N ASP A 10 -1.65 -11.61 5.32
CA ASP A 10 -1.65 -12.43 4.09
C ASP A 10 -3.06 -12.80 3.62
N MET A 11 -4.04 -12.87 4.53
CA MET A 11 -5.43 -13.13 4.14
C MET A 11 -5.99 -11.97 3.31
N VAL A 12 -5.72 -10.72 3.74
CA VAL A 12 -6.12 -9.51 3.02
C VAL A 12 -5.39 -9.46 1.69
N PHE A 13 -4.09 -9.76 1.71
CA PHE A 13 -3.27 -9.75 0.51
C PHE A 13 -3.78 -10.73 -0.56
N GLY A 14 -4.14 -11.96 -0.18
CA GLY A 14 -4.69 -12.93 -1.12
C GLY A 14 -6.01 -12.49 -1.75
N CYS A 15 -6.92 -11.92 -0.95
CA CYS A 15 -8.17 -11.33 -1.44
C CYS A 15 -7.93 -10.13 -2.37
N TYR A 16 -6.95 -9.30 -2.05
CA TYR A 16 -6.54 -8.18 -2.89
C TYR A 16 -5.98 -8.68 -4.22
N TYR A 17 -5.02 -9.62 -4.19
CA TYR A 17 -4.40 -10.20 -5.38
C TYR A 17 -5.43 -10.84 -6.32
N LEU A 18 -6.43 -11.52 -5.78
CA LEU A 18 -7.57 -12.07 -6.53
C LEU A 18 -8.38 -11.01 -7.27
N THR A 19 -8.53 -9.81 -6.70
CA THR A 19 -9.53 -8.83 -7.14
C THR A 19 -8.93 -7.68 -7.96
N VAL A 20 -7.60 -7.60 -8.03
CA VAL A 20 -6.85 -6.66 -8.87
C VAL A 20 -7.00 -7.01 -10.36
N ILE A 21 -7.10 -5.97 -11.18
CA ILE A 21 -7.08 -6.07 -12.65
C ILE A 21 -5.67 -5.78 -13.14
N LYS A 22 -5.13 -6.68 -13.95
CA LYS A 22 -3.85 -6.51 -14.61
C LYS A 22 -4.06 -6.22 -16.10
N ALA A 23 -3.70 -5.01 -16.52
CA ALA A 23 -3.73 -4.65 -17.93
C ALA A 23 -2.71 -5.47 -18.73
N GLY A 24 -3.08 -5.94 -19.92
CA GLY A 24 -2.25 -6.79 -20.76
C GLY A 24 -2.12 -8.23 -20.27
N ALA A 25 -2.94 -8.67 -19.32
CA ALA A 25 -2.94 -10.05 -18.85
C ALA A 25 -3.48 -11.01 -19.92
N ARG A 26 -3.08 -12.28 -19.85
CA ARG A 26 -3.47 -13.27 -20.85
C ARG A 26 -4.99 -13.47 -20.84
N GLY A 27 -5.63 -13.26 -21.98
CA GLY A 27 -7.08 -13.44 -22.11
C GLY A 27 -7.91 -12.20 -21.83
N GLU A 28 -7.30 -11.03 -21.73
CA GLU A 28 -7.99 -9.74 -21.67
C GLU A 28 -8.99 -9.57 -22.83
N GLY A 29 -10.19 -9.09 -22.51
CA GLY A 29 -11.27 -8.83 -23.48
C GLY A 29 -12.00 -10.08 -23.98
N LYS A 30 -11.70 -11.27 -23.44
CA LYS A 30 -12.46 -12.49 -23.77
C LYS A 30 -13.87 -12.43 -23.19
N ILE A 31 -14.79 -13.02 -23.94
CA ILE A 31 -16.22 -13.04 -23.63
C ILE A 31 -16.60 -14.47 -23.26
N PHE A 32 -17.31 -14.63 -22.15
CA PHE A 32 -17.82 -15.91 -21.67
C PHE A 32 -19.33 -15.86 -21.42
N SER A 33 -19.97 -17.02 -21.61
CA SER A 33 -21.41 -17.19 -21.54
C SER A 33 -21.93 -17.31 -20.11
N ASN A 34 -21.08 -17.77 -19.18
CA ASN A 34 -21.39 -17.91 -17.76
C ASN A 34 -20.10 -17.96 -16.91
N PHE A 35 -20.27 -17.90 -15.58
CA PHE A 35 -19.14 -17.93 -14.64
C PHE A 35 -18.36 -19.25 -14.65
N ASP A 36 -19.00 -20.37 -14.90
CA ASP A 36 -18.36 -21.69 -14.89
C ASP A 36 -17.45 -21.87 -16.12
N GLU A 37 -17.82 -21.31 -17.27
CA GLU A 37 -17.01 -21.27 -18.48
C GLU A 37 -15.74 -20.44 -18.26
N ALA A 38 -15.86 -19.29 -17.58
CA ALA A 38 -14.71 -18.46 -17.22
C ALA A 38 -13.77 -19.19 -16.24
N LYS A 39 -14.31 -19.90 -15.24
CA LYS A 39 -13.50 -20.72 -14.31
C LYS A 39 -12.78 -21.86 -15.04
N LEU A 40 -13.48 -22.56 -15.94
CA LEU A 40 -12.90 -23.63 -16.75
C LEU A 40 -11.76 -23.10 -17.63
N ALA A 41 -11.95 -21.92 -18.25
CA ALA A 41 -10.90 -21.30 -19.05
C ALA A 41 -9.64 -20.96 -18.24
N TYR A 42 -9.82 -20.56 -16.97
CA TYR A 42 -8.69 -20.34 -16.06
C TYR A 42 -8.00 -21.65 -15.67
N GLU A 43 -8.76 -22.71 -15.36
CA GLU A 43 -8.20 -24.03 -15.05
C GLU A 43 -7.42 -24.64 -16.21
N LEU A 44 -7.87 -24.39 -17.45
CA LEU A 44 -7.18 -24.77 -18.68
C LEU A 44 -5.97 -23.88 -19.02
N GLY A 45 -5.71 -22.84 -18.23
CA GLY A 45 -4.60 -21.89 -18.46
C GLY A 45 -4.79 -20.99 -19.70
N ILE A 46 -6.04 -20.80 -20.14
CA ILE A 46 -6.40 -20.01 -21.32
C ILE A 46 -6.46 -18.51 -20.98
N ILE A 47 -6.79 -18.18 -19.72
CA ILE A 47 -6.89 -16.83 -19.19
C ILE A 47 -6.19 -16.72 -17.83
N ASP A 48 -5.66 -15.54 -17.52
CA ASP A 48 -5.08 -15.23 -16.22
C ASP A 48 -6.15 -14.79 -15.22
N LEU A 49 -5.86 -15.00 -13.92
CA LEU A 49 -6.74 -14.66 -12.80
C LEU A 49 -7.19 -13.19 -12.79
N CYS A 50 -6.26 -12.29 -13.12
CA CYS A 50 -6.42 -10.83 -13.06
C CYS A 50 -6.76 -10.21 -14.43
N ALA A 51 -7.00 -11.03 -15.45
CA ALA A 51 -7.39 -10.53 -16.77
C ALA A 51 -8.83 -9.97 -16.75
N GLU A 52 -9.02 -8.80 -17.36
CA GLU A 52 -10.36 -8.23 -17.54
C GLU A 52 -11.11 -9.03 -18.61
N ILE A 53 -12.26 -9.57 -18.23
CA ILE A 53 -13.11 -10.41 -19.08
C ILE A 53 -14.56 -9.88 -19.06
N GLU A 54 -15.31 -10.16 -20.11
CA GLU A 54 -16.75 -9.92 -20.14
C GLU A 54 -17.48 -11.24 -19.91
N VAL A 55 -18.32 -11.30 -18.88
CA VAL A 55 -19.12 -12.49 -18.59
C VAL A 55 -20.58 -12.12 -18.51
N GLN A 56 -21.43 -12.96 -19.09
CA GLN A 56 -22.86 -12.86 -18.89
C GLN A 56 -23.24 -13.43 -17.52
N GLY A 57 -23.66 -12.56 -16.61
CA GLY A 57 -23.98 -12.93 -15.23
C GLY A 57 -23.88 -11.74 -14.29
N GLY A 58 -24.83 -11.61 -13.37
CA GLY A 58 -24.96 -10.52 -12.41
C GLY A 58 -26.34 -10.55 -11.75
N ASP A 59 -26.68 -9.51 -10.98
CA ASP A 59 -27.99 -9.37 -10.32
C ASP A 59 -29.18 -9.33 -11.30
N LYS A 60 -28.93 -8.97 -12.57
CA LYS A 60 -29.92 -9.00 -13.65
C LYS A 60 -29.58 -10.05 -14.69
N GLN A 61 -30.49 -11.00 -14.91
CA GLN A 61 -30.35 -12.03 -15.94
C GLN A 61 -30.12 -11.41 -17.32
N GLY A 62 -29.00 -11.76 -17.95
CA GLY A 62 -28.68 -11.41 -19.33
C GLY A 62 -27.73 -10.22 -19.50
N GLU A 63 -27.43 -9.46 -18.45
CA GLU A 63 -26.47 -8.34 -18.51
C GLU A 63 -25.02 -8.86 -18.58
N ARG A 64 -24.21 -8.24 -19.44
CA ARG A 64 -22.78 -8.52 -19.54
C ARG A 64 -22.04 -7.57 -18.61
N ILE A 65 -21.27 -8.14 -17.69
CA ILE A 65 -20.44 -7.38 -16.76
C ILE A 65 -18.96 -7.53 -17.13
N LYS A 66 -18.21 -6.45 -16.96
CA LYS A 66 -16.74 -6.49 -16.99
C LYS A 66 -16.23 -6.88 -15.62
N THR A 67 -15.53 -8.00 -15.52
CA THR A 67 -15.02 -8.53 -14.25
C THR A 67 -13.73 -9.32 -14.47
N THR A 68 -13.23 -9.99 -13.44
CA THR A 68 -12.09 -10.91 -13.53
C THR A 68 -12.46 -12.27 -12.97
N VAL A 69 -11.72 -13.32 -13.36
CA VAL A 69 -11.92 -14.65 -12.78
C VAL A 69 -11.71 -14.63 -11.27
N GLY A 70 -10.71 -13.88 -10.79
CA GLY A 70 -10.45 -13.80 -9.36
C GLY A 70 -11.59 -13.13 -8.57
N ARG A 71 -12.29 -12.14 -9.15
CA ARG A 71 -13.51 -11.57 -8.56
C ARG A 71 -14.67 -12.57 -8.57
N ILE A 72 -14.83 -13.37 -9.62
CA ILE A 72 -15.84 -14.43 -9.66
C ILE A 72 -15.60 -15.45 -8.53
N LEU A 73 -14.35 -15.90 -8.37
CA LEU A 73 -13.96 -16.84 -7.31
C LEU A 73 -14.12 -16.25 -5.90
N PHE A 74 -13.85 -14.96 -5.74
CA PHE A 74 -14.10 -14.26 -4.48
C PHE A 74 -15.60 -14.23 -4.14
N ASN A 75 -16.46 -13.99 -5.13
CA ASN A 75 -17.90 -13.96 -4.94
C ASN A 75 -18.52 -15.34 -4.64
N ASP A 76 -17.91 -16.43 -5.11
CA ASP A 76 -18.35 -17.78 -4.73
C ASP A 76 -18.17 -18.05 -3.22
N ALA A 77 -17.14 -17.46 -2.62
CA ALA A 77 -16.85 -17.59 -1.19
C ALA A 77 -17.81 -16.76 -0.31
N LEU A 78 -18.54 -15.81 -0.91
CA LEU A 78 -19.50 -14.95 -0.23
C LEU A 78 -20.91 -15.57 -0.19
N PRO A 79 -21.69 -15.25 0.86
CA PRO A 79 -23.07 -15.71 0.98
C PRO A 79 -23.93 -15.07 -0.12
N PRO A 80 -24.99 -15.73 -0.62
CA PRO A 80 -25.80 -15.27 -1.74
C PRO A 80 -26.28 -13.81 -1.64
N GLN A 81 -26.54 -13.33 -0.42
CA GLN A 81 -27.03 -11.98 -0.12
C GLN A 81 -25.98 -10.87 -0.31
N LEU A 82 -24.69 -11.22 -0.37
CA LEU A 82 -23.56 -10.29 -0.50
C LEU A 82 -22.76 -10.52 -1.79
N ARG A 83 -23.29 -11.30 -2.74
CA ARG A 83 -22.59 -11.60 -4.00
C ARG A 83 -22.57 -10.38 -4.94
N PHE A 84 -21.67 -10.47 -5.92
CA PHE A 84 -21.36 -9.49 -6.96
C PHE A 84 -20.56 -8.26 -6.51
N TYR A 85 -19.61 -8.45 -5.61
CA TYR A 85 -18.57 -7.46 -5.36
C TYR A 85 -17.61 -7.38 -6.56
N ASN A 86 -17.63 -6.27 -7.30
CA ASN A 86 -16.84 -6.06 -8.51
C ASN A 86 -15.85 -4.89 -8.38
N GLU A 87 -15.24 -4.75 -7.21
CA GLU A 87 -14.19 -3.76 -6.95
C GLU A 87 -12.95 -4.46 -6.37
N VAL A 88 -11.86 -3.71 -6.22
CA VAL A 88 -10.65 -4.21 -5.56
C VAL A 88 -10.91 -4.32 -4.06
N VAL A 89 -10.61 -5.48 -3.49
CA VAL A 89 -10.90 -5.78 -2.09
C VAL A 89 -9.66 -5.53 -1.24
N ASP A 90 -9.61 -4.36 -0.63
CA ASP A 90 -8.59 -4.01 0.37
C ASP A 90 -9.05 -4.35 1.80
N LYS A 91 -8.20 -4.03 2.80
CA LYS A 91 -8.52 -4.24 4.21
C LYS A 91 -9.78 -3.50 4.67
N ALA A 92 -10.04 -2.30 4.15
CA ALA A 92 -11.18 -1.48 4.54
C ALA A 92 -12.47 -2.07 3.98
N VAL A 93 -12.45 -2.48 2.71
CA VAL A 93 -13.55 -3.20 2.05
C VAL A 93 -13.87 -4.51 2.77
N LEU A 94 -12.86 -5.31 3.13
CA LEU A 94 -13.08 -6.54 3.90
C LEU A 94 -13.74 -6.26 5.26
N ARG A 95 -13.33 -5.18 5.94
CA ARG A 95 -13.97 -4.78 7.21
C ARG A 95 -15.45 -4.45 7.00
N THR A 96 -15.77 -3.69 5.96
CA THR A 96 -17.16 -3.34 5.62
C THR A 96 -17.98 -4.58 5.28
N LEU A 97 -17.45 -5.48 4.43
CA LEU A 97 -18.10 -6.75 4.07
C LEU A 97 -18.39 -7.62 5.29
N VAL A 98 -17.44 -7.75 6.22
CA VAL A 98 -17.65 -8.51 7.46
C VAL A 98 -18.71 -7.84 8.35
N SER A 99 -18.69 -6.51 8.44
CA SER A 99 -19.71 -5.75 9.19
C SER A 99 -21.11 -5.94 8.61
N ASP A 100 -21.25 -5.89 7.29
CA ASP A 100 -22.52 -6.11 6.59
C ASP A 100 -23.01 -7.56 6.74
N CYS A 101 -22.10 -8.53 6.70
CA CYS A 101 -22.40 -9.93 6.94
C CYS A 101 -22.97 -10.15 8.36
N ILE A 102 -22.35 -9.55 9.39
CA ILE A 102 -22.86 -9.63 10.76
C ILE A 102 -24.24 -9.00 10.87
N ARG A 103 -24.44 -7.84 10.25
CA ARG A 103 -25.71 -7.10 10.32
C ARG A 103 -26.86 -7.85 9.63
N LEU A 104 -26.60 -8.48 8.48
CA LEU A 104 -27.63 -9.10 7.65
C LEU A 104 -27.89 -10.56 7.98
N LEU A 105 -26.85 -11.31 8.34
CA LEU A 105 -26.90 -12.77 8.43
C LEU A 105 -26.60 -13.31 9.84
N GLY A 106 -26.13 -12.44 10.75
CA GLY A 106 -25.78 -12.81 12.13
C GLY A 106 -24.38 -13.42 12.26
N ASN A 107 -24.05 -13.86 13.48
CA ASN A 107 -22.69 -14.26 13.83
C ASN A 107 -22.28 -15.65 13.28
N GLU A 108 -23.19 -16.63 13.30
CA GLU A 108 -22.86 -18.01 12.90
C GLU A 108 -22.52 -18.12 11.42
N THR A 109 -23.34 -17.50 10.56
CA THR A 109 -23.11 -17.43 9.12
C THR A 109 -21.84 -16.65 8.80
N THR A 110 -21.60 -15.53 9.50
CA THR A 110 -20.38 -14.75 9.36
C THR A 110 -19.13 -15.57 9.70
N ALA A 111 -19.17 -16.41 10.73
CA ALA A 111 -18.04 -17.28 11.08
C ALA A 111 -17.67 -18.22 9.91
N ALA A 112 -18.65 -18.84 9.27
CA ALA A 112 -18.43 -19.68 8.09
C ALA A 112 -17.86 -18.88 6.90
N VAL A 113 -18.36 -17.65 6.67
CA VAL A 113 -17.84 -16.76 5.62
C VAL A 113 -16.39 -16.36 5.90
N LEU A 114 -16.05 -16.06 7.16
CA LEU A 114 -14.67 -15.74 7.56
C LEU A 114 -13.73 -16.92 7.34
N ASP A 115 -14.16 -18.14 7.62
CA ASP A 115 -13.36 -19.34 7.35
C ASP A 115 -13.13 -19.55 5.85
N ASN A 116 -14.15 -19.33 5.02
CA ASN A 116 -14.02 -19.37 3.56
C ASN A 116 -13.03 -18.31 3.05
N LEU A 117 -13.17 -17.06 3.52
CA LEU A 117 -12.27 -15.95 3.16
C LEU A 117 -10.83 -16.21 3.62
N LYS A 118 -10.65 -16.80 4.80
CA LYS A 118 -9.33 -17.22 5.32
C LYS A 118 -8.69 -18.24 4.38
N GLN A 119 -9.42 -19.30 4.03
CA GLN A 119 -8.91 -20.36 3.16
C GLN A 119 -8.59 -19.84 1.76
N LEU A 120 -9.48 -19.01 1.19
CA LEU A 120 -9.29 -18.36 -0.09
C LEU A 120 -8.05 -17.45 -0.06
N GLY A 121 -7.97 -16.55 0.92
CA GLY A 121 -6.86 -15.62 1.10
C GLY A 121 -5.51 -16.33 1.17
N PHE A 122 -5.36 -17.33 2.02
CA PHE A 122 -4.09 -18.07 2.12
C PHE A 122 -3.74 -18.85 0.84
N SER A 123 -4.75 -19.46 0.20
CA SER A 123 -4.53 -20.22 -1.04
C SER A 123 -3.99 -19.34 -2.15
N TYR A 124 -4.60 -18.16 -2.35
CA TYR A 124 -4.19 -17.25 -3.42
C TYR A 124 -2.97 -16.40 -3.06
N ALA A 125 -2.74 -16.10 -1.79
CA ALA A 125 -1.47 -15.53 -1.33
C ALA A 125 -0.31 -16.49 -1.67
N THR A 126 -0.47 -17.79 -1.41
CA THR A 126 0.55 -18.81 -1.74
C THR A 126 0.72 -18.96 -3.25
N LYS A 127 -0.38 -19.06 -4.02
CA LYS A 127 -0.33 -19.18 -5.49
C LYS A 127 0.25 -17.95 -6.18
N SER A 128 0.13 -16.76 -5.57
CA SER A 128 0.69 -15.54 -6.14
C SER A 128 2.21 -15.61 -6.31
N GLY A 129 2.90 -16.38 -5.45
CA GLY A 129 4.35 -16.49 -5.46
C GLY A 129 5.06 -15.15 -5.21
N ILE A 130 4.35 -14.15 -4.67
CA ILE A 130 4.90 -12.81 -4.49
C ILE A 130 5.94 -12.84 -3.38
N SER A 131 7.11 -12.30 -3.71
CA SER A 131 8.24 -12.12 -2.81
C SER A 131 8.64 -10.64 -2.77
N ILE A 132 9.52 -10.30 -1.84
CA ILE A 132 10.18 -9.00 -1.81
C ILE A 132 11.67 -9.25 -1.93
N ALA A 133 12.25 -8.72 -2.99
CA ALA A 133 13.69 -8.66 -3.20
C ALA A 133 14.20 -7.24 -3.00
N MET A 134 15.51 -7.12 -2.77
CA MET A 134 16.17 -5.81 -2.75
C MET A 134 15.92 -5.06 -4.06
N ASN A 135 15.86 -5.74 -5.21
CA ASN A 135 15.63 -5.11 -6.51
C ASN A 135 14.24 -4.50 -6.68
N ASP A 136 13.25 -4.89 -5.86
CA ASP A 136 11.90 -4.32 -5.91
C ASP A 136 11.86 -2.92 -5.28
N ILE A 137 12.85 -2.58 -4.46
CA ILE A 137 13.02 -1.26 -3.85
C ILE A 137 13.75 -0.38 -4.88
N ILE A 138 12.98 0.30 -5.72
CA ILE A 138 13.52 1.18 -6.77
C ILE A 138 13.69 2.58 -6.19
N GLU A 139 14.90 3.13 -6.32
CA GLU A 139 15.15 4.52 -5.95
C GLU A 139 14.44 5.46 -6.93
N PRO A 140 13.69 6.47 -6.45
CA PRO A 140 12.98 7.40 -7.30
C PRO A 140 13.95 8.28 -8.11
N PRO A 141 13.79 8.39 -9.44
CA PRO A 141 14.75 9.08 -10.30
C PRO A 141 14.81 10.59 -10.06
N GLY A 142 13.73 11.21 -9.56
CA GLY A 142 13.66 12.63 -9.27
C GLY A 142 14.34 13.04 -7.97
N LYS A 143 14.66 12.10 -7.07
CA LYS A 143 15.22 12.41 -5.74
C LYS A 143 16.49 13.25 -5.79
N ALA A 144 17.46 12.91 -6.63
CA ALA A 144 18.71 13.67 -6.71
C ALA A 144 18.49 15.13 -7.14
N LYS A 145 17.48 15.37 -7.98
CA LYS A 145 17.09 16.72 -8.40
C LYS A 145 16.38 17.46 -7.27
N LEU A 146 15.42 16.81 -6.60
CA LEU A 146 14.69 17.37 -5.46
C LEU A 146 15.62 17.77 -4.31
N LEU A 147 16.61 16.94 -3.99
CA LEU A 147 17.60 17.25 -2.96
C LEU A 147 18.46 18.47 -3.33
N LYS A 148 18.88 18.59 -4.59
CA LYS A 148 19.62 19.77 -5.07
C LYS A 148 18.79 21.05 -5.04
N GLU A 149 17.51 20.97 -5.37
CA GLU A 149 16.58 22.10 -5.28
C GLU A 149 16.39 22.53 -3.83
N ALA A 150 16.22 21.58 -2.91
CA ALA A 150 16.13 21.84 -1.48
C ALA A 150 17.41 22.50 -0.93
N ASP A 151 18.59 21.97 -1.29
CA ASP A 151 19.89 22.53 -0.88
C ASP A 151 20.04 23.99 -1.34
N LYS A 152 19.57 24.32 -2.55
CA LYS A 152 19.60 25.70 -3.05
C LYS A 152 18.69 26.62 -2.23
N LEU A 153 17.49 26.17 -1.88
CA LEU A 153 16.55 26.95 -1.07
C LEU A 153 17.06 27.17 0.35
N VAL A 154 17.65 26.13 0.97
CA VAL A 154 18.28 26.21 2.29
C VAL A 154 19.45 27.19 2.27
N SER A 155 20.32 27.12 1.26
CA SER A 155 21.44 28.06 1.09
C SER A 155 20.97 29.50 0.93
N MET A 156 19.85 29.74 0.23
CA MET A 156 19.27 31.08 0.12
C MET A 156 18.76 31.60 1.48
N ALA A 157 18.14 30.75 2.30
CA ALA A 157 17.70 31.13 3.64
C ALA A 157 18.90 31.43 4.56
N GLU A 158 19.96 30.60 4.48
CA GLU A 158 21.21 30.85 5.22
C GLU A 158 21.88 32.17 4.78
N ASP A 159 21.91 32.47 3.48
CA ASP A 159 22.44 33.73 2.97
C ASP A 159 21.64 34.95 3.45
N GLN A 160 20.31 34.84 3.51
CA GLN A 160 19.46 35.91 4.03
C GLN A 160 19.72 36.14 5.52
N PHE A 161 19.88 35.07 6.30
CA PHE A 161 20.24 35.14 7.71
C PHE A 161 21.60 35.78 7.92
N ASN A 162 22.63 35.35 7.17
CA ASN A 162 23.98 35.89 7.25
C ASN A 162 24.06 37.39 6.89
N ARG A 163 23.14 37.88 6.06
CA ARG A 163 23.01 39.30 5.71
C ARG A 163 22.13 40.09 6.69
N GLY A 164 21.55 39.44 7.69
CA GLY A 164 20.69 40.05 8.70
C GLY A 164 19.28 40.41 8.21
N PHE A 165 18.81 39.80 7.12
CA PHE A 165 17.46 40.06 6.59
C PHE A 165 16.35 39.29 7.33
N ILE A 166 16.70 38.15 7.93
CA ILE A 166 15.78 37.29 8.68
C ILE A 166 16.39 36.93 10.03
N THR A 167 15.53 36.55 10.98
CA THR A 167 15.91 36.05 12.30
C THR A 167 16.28 34.56 12.27
N GLU A 168 16.88 34.05 13.35
CA GLU A 168 17.23 32.62 13.45
C GLU A 168 16.00 31.73 13.49
N ASP A 169 14.91 32.19 14.11
CA ASP A 169 13.65 31.44 14.16
C ASP A 169 13.02 31.34 12.76
N GLU A 170 13.00 32.44 11.99
CA GLU A 170 12.52 32.45 10.60
C GLU A 170 13.39 31.57 9.70
N ARG A 171 14.73 31.59 9.87
CA ARG A 171 15.65 30.69 9.17
C ARG A 171 15.28 29.23 9.47
N TYR A 172 15.16 28.88 10.74
CA TYR A 172 14.83 27.52 11.18
C TYR A 172 13.48 27.05 10.62
N GLU A 173 12.42 27.85 10.73
CA GLU A 173 11.10 27.53 10.19
C GLU A 173 11.15 27.32 8.67
N SER A 174 11.85 28.21 7.95
CA SER A 174 12.02 28.09 6.50
C SER A 174 12.76 26.81 6.12
N VAL A 175 13.83 26.45 6.82
CA VAL A 175 14.60 25.22 6.53
C VAL A 175 13.77 23.97 6.80
N VAL A 176 13.07 23.93 7.93
CA VAL A 176 12.17 22.82 8.27
C VAL A 176 11.07 22.67 7.22
N GLN A 177 10.45 23.77 6.79
CA GLN A 177 9.41 23.75 5.76
C GLN A 177 9.94 23.20 4.42
N VAL A 178 11.10 23.68 3.95
CA VAL A 178 11.72 23.21 2.71
C VAL A 178 11.95 21.69 2.74
N TRP A 179 12.43 21.16 3.87
CA TRP A 179 12.67 19.72 4.01
C TRP A 179 11.40 18.89 4.16
N MET A 180 10.35 19.42 4.81
CA MET A 180 9.03 18.77 4.85
C MET A 180 8.46 18.65 3.43
N GLU A 181 8.41 19.76 2.69
CA GLU A 181 7.91 19.76 1.30
C GLU A 181 8.73 18.85 0.38
N THR A 182 10.05 18.83 0.56
CA THR A 182 10.93 17.94 -0.22
C THR A 182 10.66 16.47 0.12
N THR A 183 10.47 16.15 1.40
CA THR A 183 10.12 14.79 1.84
C THR A 183 8.80 14.33 1.23
N ASP A 184 7.80 15.20 1.15
CA ASP A 184 6.50 14.89 0.54
C ASP A 184 6.62 14.70 -0.97
N LYS A 185 7.37 15.56 -1.67
CA LYS A 185 7.68 15.38 -3.10
C LYS A 185 8.41 14.08 -3.40
N VAL A 186 9.38 13.70 -2.56
CA VAL A 186 10.07 12.39 -2.67
C VAL A 186 9.10 11.25 -2.41
N THR A 187 8.16 11.40 -1.47
CA THR A 187 7.12 10.39 -1.20
C THR A 187 6.26 10.13 -2.43
N GLU A 188 5.83 11.20 -3.11
CA GLU A 188 5.04 11.11 -4.32
C GLU A 188 5.82 10.45 -5.46
N ASP A 189 7.08 10.84 -5.67
CA ASP A 189 7.96 10.25 -6.69
C ASP A 189 8.17 8.75 -6.46
N VAL A 190 8.39 8.34 -5.20
CA VAL A 190 8.43 6.91 -4.83
C VAL A 190 7.13 6.20 -5.18
N SER A 191 5.97 6.79 -4.86
CA SER A 191 4.69 6.15 -5.13
C SER A 191 4.42 5.97 -6.63
N GLN A 192 4.91 6.90 -7.46
CA GLN A 192 4.74 6.85 -8.91
C GLN A 192 5.75 5.90 -9.58
N SER A 193 6.95 5.74 -9.02
CA SER A 193 8.00 4.90 -9.58
C SER A 193 7.83 3.39 -9.30
N LEU A 194 7.02 3.02 -8.32
CA LEU A 194 6.79 1.62 -7.95
C LEU A 194 5.99 0.87 -9.02
N ASP A 195 6.38 -0.38 -9.28
CA ASP A 195 5.56 -1.29 -10.09
C ASP A 195 4.23 -1.55 -9.38
N ARG A 196 3.12 -1.17 -10.03
CA ARG A 196 1.75 -1.36 -9.52
C ARG A 196 1.39 -2.84 -9.33
N TYR A 197 2.08 -3.74 -10.02
CA TYR A 197 1.94 -5.19 -9.90
C TYR A 197 3.11 -5.83 -9.16
N GLY A 198 3.98 -5.03 -8.54
CA GLY A 198 5.08 -5.47 -7.69
C GLY A 198 4.63 -5.75 -6.26
N GLY A 199 5.34 -6.65 -5.57
CA GLY A 199 4.96 -7.10 -4.23
C GLY A 199 4.88 -5.97 -3.20
N ILE A 200 5.85 -5.05 -3.21
CA ILE A 200 5.90 -3.91 -2.28
C ILE A 200 4.66 -3.02 -2.42
N TYR A 201 4.30 -2.67 -3.65
CA TYR A 201 3.13 -1.83 -3.92
C TYR A 201 1.85 -2.52 -3.44
N MET A 202 1.62 -3.77 -3.87
CA MET A 202 0.42 -4.52 -3.50
C MET A 202 0.30 -4.74 -1.99
N MET A 203 1.40 -4.95 -1.26
CA MET A 203 1.34 -5.10 0.20
C MET A 203 0.94 -3.80 0.93
N ALA A 204 1.42 -2.65 0.44
CA ALA A 204 1.06 -1.36 1.02
C ALA A 204 -0.36 -0.92 0.64
N THR A 205 -0.76 -1.05 -0.63
CA THR A 205 -2.10 -0.62 -1.10
C THR A 205 -3.22 -1.54 -0.61
N SER A 206 -2.96 -2.84 -0.46
CA SER A 206 -3.94 -3.77 0.14
C SER A 206 -4.21 -3.49 1.62
N GLY A 207 -3.32 -2.75 2.29
CA GLY A 207 -3.35 -2.58 3.74
C GLY A 207 -2.99 -3.86 4.51
N ALA A 208 -2.44 -4.87 3.81
CA ALA A 208 -1.98 -6.10 4.42
C ALA A 208 -0.76 -5.84 5.31
N LYS A 209 0.29 -5.22 4.76
CA LYS A 209 1.52 -4.92 5.50
C LYS A 209 2.29 -3.79 4.82
N GLY A 210 2.67 -2.79 5.60
CA GLY A 210 3.39 -1.64 5.08
C GLY A 210 2.51 -0.41 4.87
N ASN A 211 3.13 0.76 4.87
CA ASN A 211 2.52 2.01 4.42
C ASN A 211 3.49 2.70 3.46
N ILE A 212 2.99 3.60 2.61
CA ILE A 212 3.78 4.44 1.69
C ILE A 212 4.91 5.15 2.43
N SER A 213 4.67 5.63 3.66
CA SER A 213 5.72 6.25 4.48
C SER A 213 6.86 5.30 4.86
N GLN A 214 6.58 4.00 5.01
CA GLN A 214 7.62 2.98 5.26
C GLN A 214 8.38 2.67 3.96
N ILE A 215 7.68 2.61 2.82
CA ILE A 215 8.33 2.42 1.51
C ILE A 215 9.25 3.60 1.19
N ARG A 216 8.83 4.82 1.50
CA ARG A 216 9.66 6.03 1.38
C ARG A 216 10.96 5.90 2.17
N GLN A 217 10.94 5.34 3.38
CA GLN A 217 12.18 5.14 4.16
C GLN A 217 13.08 4.08 3.54
N LEU A 218 12.52 3.09 2.83
CA LEU A 218 13.29 2.07 2.13
C LEU A 218 13.96 2.60 0.87
N ALA A 219 13.25 3.38 0.05
CA ALA A 219 13.68 3.76 -1.30
C ALA A 219 14.01 5.25 -1.49
N GLY A 220 13.33 6.14 -0.77
CA GLY A 220 13.38 7.59 -0.97
C GLY A 220 14.36 8.27 -0.02
N MET A 221 13.84 8.71 1.12
CA MET A 221 14.62 9.33 2.21
C MET A 221 13.88 9.14 3.54
N ARG A 222 14.60 9.18 4.66
CA ARG A 222 13.93 9.16 5.96
C ARG A 222 13.28 10.49 6.32
N GLY A 223 13.92 11.60 5.97
CA GLY A 223 13.43 12.96 6.26
C GLY A 223 13.93 13.50 7.60
N LEU A 224 13.20 14.48 8.13
CA LEU A 224 13.51 15.14 9.40
C LEU A 224 13.28 14.20 10.59
N MET A 225 14.07 14.41 11.64
CA MET A 225 14.00 13.65 12.89
C MET A 225 13.80 14.59 14.07
N THR A 226 13.24 14.07 15.16
CA THR A 226 13.04 14.83 16.40
C THR A 226 14.09 14.48 17.44
N ASP A 227 14.61 15.50 18.10
CA ASP A 227 15.46 15.37 19.28
C ASP A 227 14.63 14.86 20.50
N PRO A 228 15.23 14.32 21.59
CA PRO A 228 14.47 13.90 22.77
C PRO A 228 13.63 15.02 23.39
N SER A 229 14.04 16.27 23.22
CA SER A 229 13.28 17.46 23.64
C SER A 229 12.00 17.69 22.84
N GLY A 230 11.84 17.02 21.68
CA GLY A 230 10.71 17.18 20.76
C GLY A 230 10.92 18.24 19.67
N LYS A 231 12.04 18.96 19.67
CA LYS A 231 12.42 19.88 18.58
C LYS A 231 12.80 19.08 17.33
N ILE A 232 12.37 19.54 16.16
CA ILE A 232 12.77 18.97 14.87
C ILE A 232 14.21 19.39 14.59
N MET A 233 15.07 18.44 14.25
CA MET A 233 16.42 18.73 13.79
C MET A 233 16.35 19.25 12.36
N ASP A 234 16.93 20.42 12.09
CA ASP A 234 16.98 21.09 10.78
C ASP A 234 17.95 20.40 9.79
N PHE A 235 18.61 19.33 10.23
CA PHE A 235 19.41 18.43 9.40
C PHE A 235 18.65 17.13 9.09
N PRO A 236 18.13 16.93 7.86
CA PRO A 236 17.41 15.73 7.49
C PRO A 236 18.34 14.54 7.23
N ILE A 237 17.79 13.34 7.35
CA ILE A 237 18.41 12.13 6.81
C ILE A 237 18.01 12.00 5.34
N ARG A 238 19.00 12.19 4.46
CA ARG A 238 18.83 12.19 3.00
C ARG A 238 18.84 10.78 2.44
N SER A 239 19.61 9.90 3.08
CA SER A 239 19.76 8.51 2.66
C SER A 239 18.53 7.67 3.00
N SER A 240 18.29 6.65 2.19
CA SER A 240 17.31 5.59 2.42
C SER A 240 17.97 4.35 3.03
N PHE A 241 17.17 3.39 3.50
CA PHE A 241 17.71 2.10 3.96
C PHE A 241 18.34 1.29 2.82
N ARG A 242 17.90 1.49 1.58
CA ARG A 242 18.50 0.86 0.40
C ARG A 242 19.94 1.31 0.18
N GLU A 243 20.19 2.60 0.30
CA GLU A 243 21.53 3.20 0.11
C GLU A 243 22.44 2.98 1.31
N GLY A 244 21.84 2.82 2.49
CA GLY A 244 22.55 2.80 3.76
C GLY A 244 22.71 4.20 4.35
N LEU A 245 22.85 4.26 5.68
CA LEU A 245 22.99 5.52 6.40
C LEU A 245 24.45 5.78 6.74
N SER A 246 24.88 7.04 6.65
CA SER A 246 26.15 7.46 7.23
C SER A 246 26.14 7.32 8.77
N PRO A 247 27.31 7.24 9.44
CA PRO A 247 27.35 7.17 10.91
C PRO A 247 26.61 8.32 11.60
N MET A 248 26.68 9.53 11.02
CA MET A 248 26.00 10.71 11.56
C MET A 248 24.48 10.62 11.40
N GLU A 249 23.99 10.26 10.21
CA GLU A 249 22.55 10.04 9.98
C GLU A 249 22.00 8.93 10.86
N TYR A 250 22.75 7.84 11.02
CA TYR A 250 22.37 6.74 11.90
C TYR A 250 22.28 7.21 13.36
N PHE A 251 23.29 7.93 13.85
CA PHE A 251 23.30 8.48 15.21
C PHE A 251 22.09 9.38 15.48
N ILE A 252 21.79 10.30 14.55
CA ILE A 252 20.59 11.17 14.61
C ILE A 252 19.32 10.34 14.73
N SER A 253 19.20 9.25 13.95
CA SER A 253 18.01 8.40 13.97
C SER A 253 17.78 7.64 15.29
N THR A 254 18.81 7.46 16.11
CA THR A 254 18.70 6.73 17.39
C THR A 254 17.91 7.48 18.45
N HIS A 255 17.92 8.82 18.42
CA HIS A 255 17.24 9.66 19.41
C HIS A 255 15.71 9.42 19.39
N GLY A 256 15.12 9.49 18.19
CA GLY A 256 13.69 9.23 18.01
C GLY A 256 13.32 7.78 18.31
N ALA A 257 14.14 6.82 17.86
CA ALA A 257 13.87 5.39 18.09
C ALA A 257 13.89 5.03 19.58
N ARG A 258 14.88 5.53 20.34
CA ARG A 258 15.00 5.26 21.78
C ARG A 258 13.85 5.87 22.57
N LYS A 259 13.47 7.12 22.26
CA LYS A 259 12.35 7.79 22.93
C LYS A 259 11.05 7.04 22.70
N GLY A 260 10.75 6.65 21.47
CA GLY A 260 9.54 5.88 21.15
C GLY A 260 9.47 4.54 21.88
N LEU A 261 10.60 3.81 21.98
CA LEU A 261 10.67 2.55 22.74
C LEU A 261 10.48 2.77 24.24
N ALA A 262 11.11 3.80 24.81
CA ALA A 262 10.96 4.12 26.23
C ALA A 262 9.52 4.52 26.58
N ASP A 263 8.89 5.38 25.76
CA ASP A 263 7.51 5.81 25.95
C ASP A 263 6.52 4.64 25.82
N THR A 264 6.82 3.66 24.95
CA THR A 264 6.02 2.44 24.81
C THR A 264 6.14 1.54 26.03
N ALA A 265 7.33 1.42 26.63
CA ALA A 265 7.55 0.59 27.82
C ALA A 265 6.98 1.20 29.10
N LEU A 266 6.81 2.52 29.14
CA LEU A 266 6.26 3.25 30.28
C LEU A 266 4.72 3.38 30.25
N ARG A 267 4.08 3.02 29.13
CA ARG A 267 2.61 2.97 28.97
C ARG A 267 2.04 1.63 29.40
#